data_AF-A0A6C2DQL1-F1
#
_entry.id   AF-A0A6C2DQL1-F1
#
_cell.length_a   1.000
_cell.length_b   1.000
_cell.length_c   1.000
_cell.angle_alpha   90.00
_cell.angle_beta   90.00
_cell.angle_gamma   90.00
#
_symmetry.space_group_name_H-M   'P 1'
#
loop_
_entity.id
_entity.type
_entity.pdbx_description
1 polymer ?
#
loop_
_entity_poly.entity_id
_entity_poly.type
_entity_poly.pdbx_seq_one_letter_code
_entity_poly.pdbx_strand_id
1 'polypeptide(L)'
;MKIYKPSNIASLQSVSILAVASLVSGVAVGSGIAFISKFIYFIILFPLVMGFSIGTALGFTVKKAKIRNPMISLGMGLLGGVVTYSSLMYGQYINFQQETEKIMLREYNISDKRQVEEQINAILQQETGASGFVGFVKLSAKEGTTISRGSSKIKLNDTFSYLLWAVELGIVGFLAASIPFGAAGEPFNEDGNDWYGDKQWIGSVTEESKEELIRFLNTDDISGAAAILCLDSELAMPRIDVHISSCPSALDSDSVVTVSHVSTNAKKQVESKKLLEGLVTSEQRSQLVSRRSEETPSDGDVAKS
;
A
#
# COMPACT_ATOMS: atom_id res chain seq x y z
N MET A 1 -15.53 7.31 24.78
CA MET A 1 -14.17 7.00 24.31
C MET A 1 -13.65 8.10 23.40
N LYS A 2 -12.33 8.34 23.40
CA LYS A 2 -11.72 9.42 22.59
C LYS A 2 -11.48 8.94 21.17
N ILE A 3 -11.87 9.71 20.15
CA ILE A 3 -11.58 9.36 18.74
C ILE A 3 -10.06 9.40 18.53
N TYR A 4 -9.49 8.31 18.00
CA TYR A 4 -8.07 8.27 17.67
C TYR A 4 -7.75 9.27 16.54
N LYS A 5 -6.66 10.03 16.70
CA LYS A 5 -6.10 10.89 15.65
C LYS A 5 -4.59 10.67 15.60
N PRO A 6 -4.00 10.45 14.42
CA PRO A 6 -2.55 10.36 14.30
C PRO A 6 -1.91 11.67 14.74
N SER A 7 -0.77 11.57 15.44
CA SER A 7 -0.07 12.74 15.99
C SER A 7 0.55 13.63 14.90
N ASN A 8 0.61 13.18 13.65
CA ASN A 8 1.27 13.86 12.52
C ASN A 8 2.76 14.16 12.74
N ILE A 9 3.39 13.44 13.67
CA ILE A 9 4.81 13.57 13.96
C ILE A 9 5.62 12.70 13.01
N ALA A 10 6.67 13.29 12.43
CA ALA A 10 7.69 12.58 11.68
C ALA A 10 9.05 13.18 12.03
N SER A 11 9.95 12.37 12.59
CA SER A 11 11.32 12.83 12.87
C SER A 11 12.07 13.05 11.55
N LEU A 12 12.98 14.04 11.51
CA LEU A 12 13.81 14.29 10.32
C LEU A 12 14.59 13.03 9.90
N GLN A 13 15.09 12.26 10.87
CA GLN A 13 15.79 11.00 10.62
C GLN A 13 14.87 9.97 9.93
N SER A 14 13.64 9.80 10.42
CA SER A 14 12.67 8.88 9.82
C SER A 14 12.30 9.30 8.40
N VAL A 15 12.11 10.61 8.15
CA VAL A 15 11.83 11.14 6.81
C VAL A 15 12.99 10.87 5.85
N SER A 16 14.23 11.08 6.29
CA SER A 16 15.42 10.78 5.48
C SER A 16 15.54 9.29 5.15
N ILE A 17 15.26 8.40 6.11
CA ILE A 17 15.23 6.95 5.88
C ILE A 17 14.17 6.61 4.83
N LEU A 18 12.98 7.19 4.94
CA LEU A 18 11.90 6.95 3.98
C LEU A 18 12.25 7.47 2.58
N ALA A 19 12.88 8.64 2.48
CA ALA A 19 13.33 9.19 1.21
C ALA A 19 14.39 8.31 0.54
N VAL A 20 15.40 7.85 1.30
CA VAL A 20 16.42 6.92 0.79
C VAL A 20 15.78 5.60 0.37
N ALA A 21 14.90 5.04 1.19
CA ALA A 21 14.17 3.82 0.85
C ALA A 21 13.37 3.99 -0.46
N SER A 22 12.66 5.10 -0.62
CA SER A 22 11.93 5.46 -1.83
C SER A 22 12.79 5.49 -3.08
N LEU A 23 13.96 6.13 -3.01
CA LEU A 23 14.89 6.20 -4.14
C LEU A 23 15.44 4.81 -4.49
N VAL A 24 15.99 4.11 -3.49
CA VAL A 24 16.68 2.82 -3.70
C VAL A 24 15.71 1.74 -4.18
N SER A 25 14.59 1.57 -3.47
CA SER A 25 13.58 0.58 -3.85
C SER A 25 12.90 0.95 -5.17
N GLY A 26 12.71 2.24 -5.44
CA GLY A 26 12.15 2.71 -6.70
C GLY A 26 13.00 2.30 -7.89
N VAL A 27 14.31 2.60 -7.83
CA VAL A 27 15.28 2.21 -8.87
C VAL A 27 15.35 0.69 -9.02
N ALA A 28 15.42 -0.05 -7.92
CA ALA A 28 15.52 -1.51 -7.93
C ALA A 28 14.30 -2.16 -8.61
N VAL A 29 13.09 -1.77 -8.23
CA VAL A 29 11.84 -2.30 -8.81
C VAL A 29 11.72 -1.92 -10.29
N GLY A 30 11.95 -0.64 -10.63
CA GLY A 30 11.84 -0.16 -12.02
C GLY A 30 12.84 -0.86 -12.95
N SER A 31 14.09 -0.99 -12.52
CA SER A 31 15.14 -1.69 -13.29
C SER A 31 14.85 -3.18 -13.44
N GLY A 32 14.35 -3.83 -12.37
CA GLY A 32 13.96 -5.24 -12.43
C GLY A 32 12.83 -5.48 -13.44
N ILE A 33 11.82 -4.63 -13.45
CA ILE A 33 10.72 -4.71 -14.44
C ILE A 33 11.22 -4.37 -15.85
N ALA A 34 12.11 -3.40 -16.01
CA ALA A 34 12.73 -3.11 -17.31
C ALA A 34 13.45 -4.35 -17.87
N PHE A 35 14.14 -5.11 -17.03
CA PHE A 35 14.78 -6.36 -17.43
C PHE A 35 13.76 -7.43 -17.85
N ILE A 36 12.71 -7.65 -17.07
CA ILE A 36 11.66 -8.63 -17.38
C ILE A 36 10.89 -8.24 -18.65
N SER A 37 10.69 -6.94 -18.88
CA SER A 37 9.94 -6.43 -20.03
C SER A 37 10.55 -6.77 -21.39
N LYS A 38 11.82 -7.18 -21.42
CA LYS A 38 12.49 -7.71 -22.62
C LYS A 38 11.80 -8.94 -23.20
N PHE A 39 11.16 -9.74 -22.34
CA PHE A 39 10.55 -10.99 -22.76
C PHE A 39 9.07 -10.81 -23.05
N ILE A 40 8.35 -10.19 -22.11
CA ILE A 40 6.91 -10.00 -22.19
C ILE A 40 6.57 -8.71 -21.44
N TYR A 41 5.79 -7.82 -22.04
CA TYR A 41 5.29 -6.61 -21.39
C TYR A 41 3.76 -6.63 -21.33
N PHE A 42 3.22 -6.69 -20.11
CA PHE A 42 1.79 -6.62 -19.86
C PHE A 42 1.41 -5.21 -19.37
N ILE A 43 0.82 -4.42 -20.28
CA ILE A 43 0.47 -3.00 -20.09
C ILE A 43 -0.23 -2.73 -18.76
N ILE A 44 -1.16 -3.58 -18.32
CA ILE A 44 -1.92 -3.35 -17.06
C ILE A 44 -1.23 -4.01 -15.85
N LEU A 45 -0.70 -5.22 -16.03
CA LEU A 45 -0.18 -6.01 -14.92
C LEU A 45 1.11 -5.40 -14.35
N PHE A 46 1.98 -4.85 -15.20
CA PHE A 46 3.28 -4.34 -14.76
C PHE A 46 3.17 -3.09 -13.89
N PRO A 47 2.35 -2.07 -14.23
CA PRO A 47 2.06 -0.95 -13.34
C PRO A 47 1.52 -1.37 -11.97
N LEU A 48 0.61 -2.35 -11.93
CA LEU A 48 0.06 -2.87 -10.68
C LEU A 48 1.15 -3.51 -9.81
N VAL A 49 1.97 -4.38 -10.40
CA VAL A 49 3.08 -5.06 -9.69
C VAL A 49 4.11 -4.03 -9.20
N MET A 50 4.49 -3.07 -10.04
CA MET A 50 5.41 -1.99 -9.67
C MET A 50 4.89 -1.19 -8.49
N GLY A 51 3.68 -0.63 -8.60
CA GLY A 51 3.05 0.20 -7.58
C GLY A 51 2.85 -0.54 -6.26
N PHE A 52 2.40 -1.79 -6.30
CA PHE A 52 2.26 -2.62 -5.10
C PHE A 52 3.62 -2.95 -4.45
N SER A 53 4.63 -3.27 -5.25
CA SER A 53 5.97 -3.61 -4.74
C SER A 53 6.62 -2.43 -4.02
N ILE A 54 6.65 -1.26 -4.66
CA ILE A 54 7.20 -0.04 -4.04
C ILE A 54 6.35 0.39 -2.84
N GLY A 55 5.02 0.36 -2.95
CA GLY A 55 4.12 0.74 -1.86
C GLY A 55 4.28 -0.16 -0.63
N THR A 56 4.46 -1.47 -0.82
CA THR A 56 4.71 -2.42 0.28
C THR A 56 6.06 -2.15 0.96
N ALA A 57 7.13 -1.96 0.17
CA ALA A 57 8.46 -1.65 0.71
C ALA A 57 8.45 -0.33 1.53
N LEU A 58 7.74 0.68 1.04
CA LEU A 58 7.57 1.95 1.74
C LEU A 58 6.65 1.83 2.95
N GLY A 59 5.56 1.06 2.88
CA GLY A 59 4.68 0.80 4.03
C GLY A 59 5.45 0.12 5.17
N PHE A 60 6.27 -0.88 4.87
CA PHE A 60 7.15 -1.51 5.85
C PHE A 60 8.15 -0.51 6.44
N THR A 61 8.73 0.36 5.60
CA THR A 61 9.66 1.41 6.04
C THR A 61 8.98 2.41 6.97
N VAL A 62 7.76 2.85 6.65
CA VAL A 62 6.93 3.75 7.48
C VAL A 62 6.71 3.14 8.86
N LYS A 63 6.33 1.85 8.91
CA LYS A 63 6.15 1.13 10.18
C LYS A 63 7.45 1.04 10.97
N LYS A 64 8.54 0.61 10.33
CA LYS A 64 9.85 0.46 10.99
C LYS A 64 10.44 1.78 11.47
N ALA A 65 10.26 2.85 10.69
CA ALA A 65 10.74 4.20 11.00
C ALA A 65 9.76 5.01 11.88
N LYS A 66 8.62 4.41 12.26
CA LYS A 66 7.59 4.99 13.14
C LYS A 66 7.09 6.36 12.65
N ILE A 67 6.83 6.47 11.34
CA ILE A 67 6.34 7.71 10.72
C ILE A 67 4.83 7.78 10.87
N ARG A 68 4.33 8.81 11.56
CA ARG A 68 2.91 8.97 11.94
C ARG A 68 2.26 10.16 11.23
N ASN A 69 2.85 10.57 10.12
CA ASN A 69 2.35 11.65 9.28
C ASN A 69 1.94 11.08 7.91
N PRO A 70 0.64 10.78 7.71
CA PRO A 70 0.15 10.20 6.48
C PRO A 70 0.49 11.04 5.24
N MET A 71 0.46 12.37 5.34
CA MET A 71 0.73 13.26 4.19
C MET A 71 2.19 13.21 3.74
N ILE A 72 3.14 13.14 4.68
CA ILE A 72 4.56 12.94 4.33
C ILE A 72 4.76 11.57 3.68
N SER A 73 4.13 10.52 4.22
CA SER A 73 4.18 9.18 3.65
C SER A 73 3.56 9.09 2.25
N LEU A 74 2.46 9.82 2.01
CA LEU A 74 1.83 9.97 0.69
C LEU A 74 2.81 10.60 -0.30
N GLY A 75 3.41 11.74 0.07
CA GLY A 75 4.36 12.46 -0.79
C GLY A 75 5.59 11.62 -1.15
N MET A 76 6.14 10.89 -0.17
CA MET A 76 7.26 9.98 -0.41
C MET A 76 6.86 8.77 -1.24
N GLY A 77 5.65 8.24 -1.07
CA GLY A 77 5.12 7.18 -1.93
C GLY A 77 4.95 7.62 -3.39
N LEU A 78 4.44 8.84 -3.62
CA LEU A 78 4.36 9.42 -4.97
C LEU A 78 5.74 9.60 -5.59
N LEU A 79 6.70 10.12 -4.83
CA LEU A 79 8.10 10.23 -5.28
C LEU A 79 8.66 8.85 -5.65
N GLY A 80 8.42 7.84 -4.83
CA GLY A 80 8.81 6.46 -5.11
C GLY A 80 8.22 5.94 -6.42
N GLY A 81 6.93 6.16 -6.64
CA GLY A 81 6.26 5.79 -7.89
C GLY A 81 6.87 6.47 -9.14
N VAL A 82 7.18 7.76 -9.05
CA VAL A 82 7.86 8.50 -10.13
C VAL A 82 9.25 7.93 -10.41
N VAL A 83 10.03 7.64 -9.36
CA VAL A 83 11.38 7.07 -9.49
C VAL A 83 11.32 5.67 -10.10
N THR A 84 10.37 4.83 -9.66
CA THR A 84 10.14 3.50 -10.22
C THR A 84 9.84 3.57 -11.71
N TYR A 85 8.87 4.39 -12.11
CA TYR A 85 8.47 4.50 -13.50
C TYR A 85 9.56 5.13 -14.38
N SER A 86 10.27 6.14 -13.86
CA SER A 86 11.41 6.75 -14.57
C SER A 86 12.54 5.75 -14.77
N SER A 87 12.78 4.89 -13.79
CA SER A 87 13.79 3.83 -13.86
C SER A 87 13.41 2.75 -14.88
N LEU A 88 12.12 2.42 -15.00
CA LEU A 88 11.61 1.56 -16.08
C LEU A 88 11.92 2.17 -17.45
N MET A 89 11.53 3.42 -17.69
CA MET A 89 11.74 4.12 -18.95
C MET A 89 13.23 4.24 -19.29
N TYR A 90 14.06 4.55 -18.31
CA TYR A 90 15.51 4.62 -18.50
C TYR A 90 16.12 3.25 -18.80
N GLY A 91 15.63 2.19 -18.17
CA GLY A 91 16.03 0.81 -18.50
C GLY A 91 15.67 0.42 -19.95
N GLN A 92 14.51 0.85 -20.44
CA GLN A 92 14.13 0.68 -21.85
C GLN A 92 15.05 1.45 -22.80
N TYR A 93 15.43 2.68 -22.43
CA TYR A 93 16.41 3.47 -23.20
C TYR A 93 17.76 2.76 -23.32
N ILE A 94 18.29 2.20 -22.22
CA ILE A 94 19.54 1.43 -22.27
C ILE A 94 19.41 0.22 -23.22
N ASN A 95 18.27 -0.47 -23.19
CA ASN A 95 18.03 -1.61 -24.06
C ASN A 95 18.00 -1.19 -25.54
N PHE A 96 17.32 -0.08 -25.84
CA PHE A 96 17.32 0.52 -27.18
C PHE A 96 18.74 0.83 -27.68
N GLN A 97 19.59 1.43 -26.83
CA GLN A 97 20.98 1.69 -27.18
C GLN A 97 21.74 0.38 -27.47
N GLN A 98 21.59 -0.64 -26.63
CA GLN A 98 22.26 -1.93 -26.80
C GLN A 98 21.80 -2.69 -28.06
N GLU A 99 20.52 -2.63 -28.39
CA GLU A 99 19.97 -3.26 -29.60
C GLU A 99 20.46 -2.54 -30.84
N THR A 100 20.46 -1.20 -30.84
CA THR A 100 20.97 -0.39 -31.94
C THR A 100 22.47 -0.60 -32.13
N GLU A 101 23.26 -0.70 -31.06
CA GLU A 101 24.70 -1.03 -31.11
C GLU A 101 24.94 -2.37 -31.80
N LYS A 102 24.13 -3.40 -31.48
CA LYS A 102 24.24 -4.72 -32.12
C LYS A 102 23.88 -4.68 -33.61
N ILE A 103 22.90 -3.87 -34.00
CA ILE A 103 22.51 -3.69 -35.40
C ILE A 103 23.62 -2.96 -36.16
N MET A 104 24.15 -1.86 -35.60
CA MET A 104 25.25 -1.08 -36.21
C MET A 104 26.52 -1.91 -36.41
N LEU A 105 26.87 -2.74 -35.43
CA LEU A 105 28.00 -3.66 -35.53
C LEU A 105 27.76 -4.71 -36.63
N ARG A 106 26.56 -5.28 -36.71
CA ARG A 106 26.25 -6.37 -37.65
C ARG A 106 26.12 -5.88 -39.10
N GLU A 107 25.46 -4.75 -39.32
CA GLU A 107 25.08 -4.29 -40.66
C GLU A 107 26.09 -3.31 -41.24
N TYR A 108 26.74 -2.49 -40.39
CA TYR A 108 27.63 -1.42 -40.82
C TYR A 108 29.09 -1.64 -40.38
N ASN A 109 29.37 -2.71 -39.62
CA ASN A 109 30.70 -3.04 -39.10
C ASN A 109 31.31 -1.91 -38.24
N ILE A 110 30.46 -1.14 -37.56
CA ILE A 110 30.89 -0.05 -36.67
C ILE A 110 31.07 -0.64 -35.27
N SER A 111 32.32 -0.77 -34.83
CA SER A 111 32.65 -1.29 -33.49
C SER A 111 33.01 -0.21 -32.47
N ASP A 112 33.20 1.03 -32.90
CA ASP A 112 33.53 2.14 -32.00
C ASP A 112 32.25 2.65 -31.31
N LYS A 113 32.21 2.49 -29.98
CA LYS A 113 31.07 2.90 -29.14
C LYS A 113 30.73 4.38 -29.28
N ARG A 114 31.72 5.26 -29.45
CA ARG A 114 31.45 6.70 -29.63
C ARG A 114 30.74 6.97 -30.94
N GLN A 115 31.16 6.34 -32.03
CA GLN A 115 30.51 6.49 -33.32
C GLN A 115 29.07 5.96 -33.29
N VAL A 116 28.83 4.83 -32.62
CA VAL A 116 27.47 4.30 -32.42
C VAL A 116 26.61 5.29 -31.62
N GLU A 117 27.11 5.82 -30.51
CA GLU A 117 26.38 6.78 -29.68
C GLU A 117 26.06 8.09 -30.44
N GLU A 118 27.02 8.60 -31.21
CA GLU A 118 26.83 9.77 -32.08
C GLU A 118 25.74 9.51 -33.14
N GLN A 119 25.74 8.34 -33.77
CA GLN A 119 24.71 7.97 -34.74
C GLN A 119 23.33 7.81 -34.11
N ILE A 120 23.24 7.15 -32.95
CA ILE A 120 21.98 7.04 -32.19
C ILE A 120 21.44 8.45 -31.89
N ASN A 121 22.28 9.34 -31.36
CA ASN A 121 21.88 10.70 -31.03
C ASN A 121 21.49 11.52 -32.26
N ALA A 122 22.17 11.35 -33.40
CA ALA A 122 21.83 12.00 -34.65
C ALA A 122 20.45 11.55 -35.17
N ILE A 123 20.16 10.24 -35.11
CA ILE A 123 18.85 9.67 -35.50
C ILE A 123 17.76 10.22 -34.58
N LEU A 124 17.96 10.18 -33.26
CA LEU A 124 16.98 10.71 -32.31
C LEU A 124 16.73 12.21 -32.54
N GLN A 125 17.79 12.99 -32.76
CA GLN A 125 17.71 14.42 -33.03
C GLN A 125 16.96 14.70 -34.34
N GLN A 126 17.21 13.93 -35.39
CA GLN A 126 16.54 14.05 -36.68
C GLN A 126 15.05 13.69 -36.58
N GLU A 127 14.72 12.60 -35.88
CA GLU A 127 13.35 12.07 -35.82
C GLU A 127 12.44 12.83 -34.85
N THR A 128 13.02 13.42 -33.81
CA THR A 128 12.28 13.96 -32.64
C THR A 128 12.66 15.38 -32.24
N GLY A 129 13.73 15.93 -32.82
CA GLY A 129 14.29 17.22 -32.44
C GLY A 129 15.05 17.22 -31.11
N ALA A 130 15.30 16.04 -30.50
CA ALA A 130 16.06 15.89 -29.27
C ALA A 130 16.96 14.65 -29.31
N SER A 131 18.09 14.69 -28.63
CA SER A 131 19.01 13.55 -28.45
C SER A 131 18.83 12.85 -27.09
N GLY A 132 19.59 11.77 -26.88
CA GLY A 132 19.64 11.05 -25.61
C GLY A 132 18.29 10.48 -25.16
N PHE A 133 18.09 10.41 -23.84
CA PHE A 133 16.88 9.86 -23.24
C PHE A 133 15.59 10.58 -23.67
N VAL A 134 15.61 11.92 -23.75
CA VAL A 134 14.44 12.70 -24.15
C VAL A 134 14.07 12.42 -25.60
N GLY A 135 15.08 12.33 -26.49
CA GLY A 135 14.88 11.90 -27.87
C GLY A 135 14.26 10.50 -27.94
N PHE A 136 14.76 9.56 -27.14
CA PHE A 136 14.21 8.20 -27.08
C PHE A 136 12.75 8.17 -26.62
N VAL A 137 12.37 8.92 -25.57
CA VAL A 137 10.99 8.97 -25.10
C VAL A 137 10.05 9.50 -26.19
N LYS A 138 10.46 10.56 -26.91
CA LYS A 138 9.70 11.09 -28.05
C LYS A 138 9.61 10.10 -29.21
N LEU A 139 10.71 9.41 -29.53
CA LEU A 139 10.74 8.42 -30.61
C LEU A 139 9.80 7.27 -30.26
N SER A 140 9.89 6.74 -29.03
CA SER A 140 9.03 5.67 -28.53
C SER A 140 7.56 6.06 -28.55
N ALA A 141 7.25 7.32 -28.24
CA ALA A 141 5.88 7.82 -28.30
C ALA A 141 5.37 7.91 -29.75
N LYS A 142 6.19 8.44 -30.68
CA LYS A 142 5.93 8.55 -32.13
C LYS A 142 5.75 7.20 -32.81
N GLU A 143 6.58 6.21 -32.48
CA GLU A 143 6.44 4.83 -32.97
C GLU A 143 5.16 4.16 -32.46
N GLY A 144 4.75 4.56 -31.26
CA GLY A 144 3.52 4.13 -30.61
C GLY A 144 3.62 2.73 -30.04
N THR A 145 2.74 2.41 -29.09
CA THR A 145 2.58 1.03 -28.63
C THR A 145 1.70 0.28 -29.61
N THR A 146 2.22 -0.78 -30.25
CA THR A 146 1.40 -1.63 -31.12
C THR A 146 0.64 -2.63 -30.26
N ILE A 147 -0.64 -2.39 -30.02
CA ILE A 147 -1.48 -3.33 -29.28
C ILE A 147 -2.01 -4.36 -30.28
N SER A 148 -1.61 -5.62 -30.10
CA SER A 148 -2.17 -6.74 -30.85
C SER A 148 -3.43 -7.22 -30.14
N ARG A 149 -4.61 -7.07 -30.77
CA ARG A 149 -5.88 -7.63 -30.27
C ARG A 149 -6.42 -8.61 -31.30
N GLY A 150 -6.10 -9.90 -31.12
CA GLY A 150 -6.39 -10.94 -32.11
C GLY A 150 -5.57 -10.76 -33.39
N SER A 151 -6.22 -10.77 -34.56
CA SER A 151 -5.56 -10.55 -35.85
C SER A 151 -5.32 -9.07 -36.20
N SER A 152 -5.89 -8.14 -35.44
CA SER A 152 -5.83 -6.70 -35.74
C SER A 152 -4.71 -6.03 -34.94
N LYS A 153 -3.78 -5.36 -35.64
CA LYS A 153 -2.75 -4.49 -35.06
C LYS A 153 -3.24 -3.05 -35.14
N ILE A 154 -3.52 -2.43 -34.00
CA ILE A 154 -3.84 -1.00 -33.93
C ILE A 154 -2.56 -0.28 -33.47
N LYS A 155 -2.03 0.61 -34.31
CA LYS A 155 -0.97 1.53 -33.91
C LYS A 155 -1.60 2.72 -33.19
N LEU A 156 -1.16 2.96 -31.97
CA LEU A 156 -1.56 4.14 -31.20
C LEU A 156 -0.80 5.36 -31.71
N ASN A 157 -1.50 6.50 -31.81
CA ASN A 157 -0.88 7.79 -32.11
C ASN A 157 -0.01 8.24 -30.92
N ASP A 158 0.97 9.10 -31.19
CA ASP A 158 1.88 9.74 -30.23
C ASP A 158 1.17 10.25 -28.97
N THR A 159 0.09 11.04 -29.16
CA THR A 159 -0.73 11.57 -28.05
C THR A 159 -1.30 10.48 -27.15
N PHE A 160 -1.67 9.33 -27.72
CA PHE A 160 -2.25 8.23 -26.94
C PHE A 160 -1.17 7.45 -26.19
N SER A 161 0.06 7.38 -26.71
CA SER A 161 1.21 6.81 -25.99
C SER A 161 1.50 7.58 -24.71
N TYR A 162 1.56 8.91 -24.78
CA TYR A 162 1.73 9.75 -23.58
C TYR A 162 0.58 9.59 -22.59
N LEU A 163 -0.67 9.52 -23.08
CA LEU A 163 -1.83 9.30 -22.22
C LEU A 163 -1.74 7.93 -21.51
N LEU A 164 -1.36 6.89 -22.24
CA LEU A 164 -1.17 5.55 -21.67
C LEU A 164 -0.11 5.58 -20.57
N TRP A 165 1.07 6.15 -20.83
CA TRP A 165 2.13 6.26 -19.83
C TRP A 165 1.73 7.11 -18.62
N ALA A 166 0.95 8.17 -18.82
CA ALA A 166 0.41 8.96 -17.72
C ALA A 166 -0.56 8.13 -16.86
N VAL A 167 -1.38 7.27 -17.47
CA VAL A 167 -2.26 6.33 -16.74
C VAL A 167 -1.43 5.29 -15.99
N GLU A 168 -0.41 4.70 -16.63
CA GLU A 168 0.48 3.74 -15.98
C GLU A 168 1.21 4.36 -14.77
N LEU A 169 1.80 5.56 -14.95
CA LEU A 169 2.42 6.32 -13.88
C LEU A 169 1.41 6.66 -12.77
N GLY A 170 0.18 7.00 -13.14
CA GLY A 170 -0.92 7.24 -12.20
C GLY A 170 -1.25 6.01 -11.37
N ILE A 171 -1.32 4.82 -11.98
CA ILE A 171 -1.54 3.54 -11.28
C ILE A 171 -0.37 3.24 -10.33
N VAL A 172 0.87 3.33 -10.81
CA VAL A 172 2.08 3.10 -10.01
C VAL A 172 2.11 4.06 -8.82
N GLY A 173 1.95 5.36 -9.08
CA GLY A 173 1.98 6.41 -8.06
C GLY A 173 0.87 6.26 -7.04
N PHE A 174 -0.36 5.96 -7.47
CA PHE A 174 -1.49 5.76 -6.56
C PHE A 174 -1.23 4.63 -5.57
N LEU A 175 -0.85 3.44 -6.06
CA LEU A 175 -0.56 2.29 -5.19
C LEU A 175 0.69 2.51 -4.32
N ALA A 176 1.72 3.14 -4.89
CA ALA A 176 2.95 3.49 -4.18
C ALA A 176 2.68 4.44 -3.00
N ALA A 177 1.69 5.34 -3.14
CA ALA A 177 1.33 6.32 -2.13
C ALA A 177 0.29 5.81 -1.13
N SER A 178 -0.72 5.04 -1.58
CA SER A 178 -1.84 4.64 -0.74
C SER A 178 -1.43 3.70 0.40
N ILE A 179 -0.50 2.77 0.13
CA ILE A 179 -0.02 1.80 1.13
C ILE A 179 0.74 2.49 2.29
N PRO A 180 1.81 3.29 2.06
CA PRO A 180 2.50 3.99 3.14
C PRO A 180 1.62 5.06 3.81
N PHE A 181 0.69 5.69 3.09
CA PHE A 181 -0.32 6.58 3.68
C PHE A 181 -1.18 5.83 4.70
N GLY A 182 -1.71 4.66 4.34
CA GLY A 182 -2.48 3.81 5.24
C GLY A 182 -1.67 3.37 6.46
N ALA A 183 -0.44 2.88 6.24
CA ALA A 183 0.45 2.42 7.29
C ALA A 183 0.78 3.52 8.33
N ALA A 184 0.93 4.77 7.88
CA ALA A 184 1.19 5.93 8.74
C ALA A 184 -0.04 6.44 9.49
N GLY A 185 -1.25 6.08 9.02
CA GLY A 185 -2.52 6.43 9.66
C GLY A 185 -3.00 5.39 10.68
N GLU A 186 -2.32 4.24 10.77
CA GLU A 186 -2.63 3.24 11.77
C GLU A 186 -2.39 3.76 13.20
N PRO A 187 -3.10 3.22 14.20
CA PRO A 187 -2.90 3.64 15.57
C PRO A 187 -1.48 3.42 16.07
N PHE A 188 -0.93 4.46 16.69
CA PHE A 188 0.38 4.47 17.34
C PHE A 188 0.26 4.94 18.79
N ASN A 189 0.94 4.24 19.69
CA ASN A 189 1.01 4.55 21.11
C ASN A 189 2.26 5.38 21.39
N GLU A 190 2.07 6.64 21.80
CA GLU A 190 3.16 7.58 22.04
C GLU A 190 4.01 7.19 23.26
N ASP A 191 3.38 6.68 24.32
CA ASP A 191 4.04 6.35 25.58
C ASP A 191 4.98 5.14 25.45
N GLY A 192 4.50 4.08 24.79
CA GLY A 192 5.28 2.89 24.45
C GLY A 192 6.15 3.06 23.21
N ASN A 193 6.05 4.19 22.52
CA ASN A 193 6.70 4.46 21.24
C ASN A 193 6.55 3.28 20.27
N ASP A 194 5.34 2.74 20.10
CA ASP A 194 5.12 1.56 19.28
C ASP A 194 3.75 1.58 18.58
N TRP A 195 3.62 0.79 17.52
CA TRP A 195 2.31 0.55 16.91
C TRP A 195 1.47 -0.32 17.83
N TYR A 196 0.15 -0.10 17.82
CA TYR A 196 -0.76 -1.02 18.48
C TYR A 196 -0.66 -2.41 17.85
N GLY A 197 -0.71 -3.44 18.69
CA GLY A 197 -0.58 -4.84 18.27
C GLY A 197 -1.82 -5.37 17.56
N ASP A 198 -1.84 -6.70 17.40
CA ASP A 198 -2.93 -7.40 16.73
C ASP A 198 -4.29 -7.15 17.41
N LYS A 199 -5.34 -7.16 16.58
CA LYS A 199 -6.72 -6.97 17.02
C LYS A 199 -7.22 -8.24 17.69
N GLN A 200 -7.53 -8.17 18.98
CA GLN A 200 -8.16 -9.24 19.72
C GLN A 200 -9.68 -9.00 19.75
N TRP A 201 -10.45 -9.97 19.26
CA TRP A 201 -11.90 -9.94 19.40
C TRP A 201 -12.31 -10.10 20.87
N ILE A 202 -13.21 -9.24 21.34
CA ILE A 202 -13.68 -9.21 22.74
C ILE A 202 -15.19 -9.47 22.89
N GLY A 203 -15.94 -9.48 21.79
CA GLY A 203 -17.37 -9.72 21.79
C GLY A 203 -18.05 -9.13 20.57
N SER A 204 -19.32 -9.51 20.37
CA SER A 204 -20.14 -8.99 19.28
C SER A 204 -21.55 -8.64 19.78
N VAL A 205 -22.27 -7.80 19.03
CA VAL A 205 -23.70 -7.55 19.23
C VAL A 205 -24.47 -7.80 17.93
N THR A 206 -25.78 -8.02 18.04
CA THR A 206 -26.67 -8.09 16.88
C THR A 206 -26.76 -6.74 16.17
N GLU A 207 -27.18 -6.73 14.90
CA GLU A 207 -27.39 -5.47 14.16
C GLU A 207 -28.39 -4.54 14.85
N GLU A 208 -29.38 -5.08 15.57
CA GLU A 208 -30.40 -4.31 16.32
C GLU A 208 -29.81 -3.49 17.47
N SER A 209 -28.71 -3.94 18.08
CA SER A 209 -28.04 -3.26 19.20
C SER A 209 -26.88 -2.36 18.76
N LYS A 210 -26.67 -2.17 17.46
CA LYS A 210 -25.55 -1.40 16.89
C LYS A 210 -25.54 0.06 17.34
N GLU A 211 -26.66 0.76 17.19
CA GLU A 211 -26.78 2.18 17.55
C GLU A 211 -26.60 2.36 19.06
N GLU A 212 -27.09 1.41 19.85
CA GLU A 212 -26.95 1.41 21.30
C GLU A 212 -25.49 1.21 21.72
N LEU A 213 -24.77 0.25 21.12
CA LEU A 213 -23.34 0.05 21.35
C LEU A 213 -22.51 1.30 20.99
N ILE A 214 -22.76 1.87 19.81
CA ILE A 214 -22.06 3.09 19.36
C ILE A 214 -22.35 4.25 20.32
N ARG A 215 -23.59 4.38 20.79
CA ARG A 215 -23.97 5.40 21.76
C ARG A 215 -23.19 5.23 23.07
N PHE A 216 -23.17 4.04 23.67
CA PHE A 216 -22.43 3.77 24.91
C PHE A 216 -20.94 4.10 24.77
N LEU A 217 -20.32 3.66 23.67
CA LEU A 217 -18.91 3.96 23.41
C LEU A 217 -18.65 5.46 23.21
N ASN A 218 -19.54 6.19 22.53
CA ASN A 218 -19.40 7.64 22.35
C ASN A 218 -19.61 8.44 23.64
N THR A 219 -20.51 8.00 24.51
CA THR A 219 -20.76 8.64 25.83
C THR A 219 -19.82 8.18 26.93
N ASP A 220 -18.80 7.37 26.60
CA ASP A 220 -17.83 6.82 27.55
C ASP A 220 -18.45 5.88 28.62
N ASP A 221 -19.64 5.33 28.35
CA ASP A 221 -20.30 4.33 29.18
C ASP A 221 -19.80 2.93 28.81
N ILE A 222 -18.57 2.63 29.23
CA ILE A 222 -17.89 1.38 28.88
C ILE A 222 -18.54 0.18 29.56
N SER A 223 -19.09 0.36 30.75
CA SER A 223 -19.84 -0.69 31.46
C SER A 223 -21.13 -1.04 30.73
N GLY A 224 -21.89 -0.04 30.25
CA GLY A 224 -23.07 -0.27 29.40
C GLY A 224 -22.73 -0.97 28.09
N ALA A 225 -21.64 -0.58 27.43
CA ALA A 225 -21.14 -1.26 26.24
C ALA A 225 -20.78 -2.73 26.54
N ALA A 226 -20.02 -3.00 27.61
CA ALA A 226 -19.65 -4.36 28.02
C ALA A 226 -20.87 -5.22 28.37
N ALA A 227 -21.93 -4.60 28.92
CA ALA A 227 -23.13 -5.30 29.35
C ALA A 227 -23.91 -5.95 28.20
N ILE A 228 -23.88 -5.35 27.01
CA ILE A 228 -24.61 -5.82 25.83
C ILE A 228 -23.75 -6.70 24.91
N LEU A 229 -22.43 -6.76 25.12
CA LEU A 229 -21.55 -7.64 24.35
C LEU A 229 -21.90 -9.11 24.63
N CYS A 230 -22.07 -9.87 23.56
CA CYS A 230 -22.20 -11.31 23.60
C CYS A 230 -20.86 -11.96 23.22
N LEU A 231 -20.42 -12.92 24.04
CA LEU A 231 -19.16 -13.64 23.87
C LEU A 231 -19.29 -14.86 22.94
N ASP A 232 -20.44 -15.03 22.30
CA ASP A 232 -20.65 -16.05 21.29
C ASP A 232 -20.13 -15.62 19.92
N SER A 233 -19.06 -16.27 19.46
CA SER A 233 -18.49 -16.03 18.13
C SER A 233 -19.40 -16.48 16.98
N GLU A 234 -20.47 -17.24 17.26
CA GLU A 234 -21.40 -17.82 16.29
C GLU A 234 -22.67 -16.98 16.06
N LEU A 235 -22.75 -15.76 16.57
CA LEU A 235 -23.85 -14.82 16.27
C LEU A 235 -24.14 -14.77 14.77
N ALA A 236 -25.42 -14.89 14.42
CA ALA A 236 -25.89 -14.83 13.04
C ALA A 236 -25.51 -13.49 12.39
N MET A 237 -25.10 -13.52 11.12
CA MET A 237 -24.80 -12.32 10.35
C MET A 237 -26.09 -11.66 9.82
N PRO A 238 -26.14 -10.32 9.68
CA PRO A 238 -25.08 -9.35 10.02
C PRO A 238 -24.94 -9.13 11.53
N ARG A 239 -23.73 -8.80 11.98
CA ARG A 239 -23.40 -8.53 13.38
C ARG A 239 -22.34 -7.44 13.51
N ILE A 240 -22.18 -6.92 14.72
CA ILE A 240 -21.20 -5.89 15.04
C ILE A 240 -20.13 -6.49 15.93
N ASP A 241 -18.90 -6.60 15.41
CA ASP A 241 -17.76 -7.13 16.16
C ASP A 241 -16.98 -6.00 16.83
N VAL A 242 -16.61 -6.21 18.10
CA VAL A 242 -15.74 -5.32 18.87
C VAL A 242 -14.39 -5.99 19.06
N HIS A 243 -13.34 -5.26 18.67
CA HIS A 243 -11.96 -5.68 18.83
C HIS A 243 -11.20 -4.67 19.68
N ILE A 244 -10.20 -5.17 20.41
CA ILE A 244 -9.26 -4.35 21.15
C ILE A 244 -7.82 -4.64 20.67
N SER A 245 -7.02 -3.59 20.56
CA SER A 245 -5.57 -3.70 20.33
C SER A 245 -4.84 -2.99 21.46
N SER A 246 -3.89 -3.68 22.08
CA SER A 246 -3.03 -3.13 23.14
C SER A 246 -1.62 -2.87 22.61
N CYS A 247 -0.90 -1.95 23.25
CA CYS A 247 0.50 -1.70 22.95
C CYS A 247 1.37 -2.81 23.57
N PRO A 248 2.19 -3.54 22.80
CA PRO A 248 3.07 -4.59 23.34
C PRO A 248 4.12 -4.03 24.32
N SER A 249 4.56 -2.81 24.08
CA SER A 249 5.67 -2.17 24.80
C SER A 249 5.22 -1.40 26.06
N ALA A 250 3.92 -1.17 26.25
CA ALA A 250 3.38 -0.41 27.38
C ALA A 250 2.04 -0.98 27.87
N LEU A 251 2.10 -1.88 28.86
CA LEU A 251 0.93 -2.63 29.36
C LEU A 251 -0.18 -1.74 29.93
N ASP A 252 0.18 -0.66 30.63
CA ASP A 252 -0.78 0.25 31.28
C ASP A 252 -1.25 1.41 30.40
N SER A 253 -0.85 1.42 29.13
CA SER A 253 -1.24 2.48 28.20
C SER A 253 -2.66 2.30 27.64
N ASP A 254 -3.21 3.39 27.11
CA ASP A 254 -4.51 3.38 26.42
C ASP A 254 -4.52 2.31 25.33
N SER A 255 -5.66 1.64 25.14
CA SER A 255 -5.90 0.63 24.12
C SER A 255 -6.84 1.12 23.04
N VAL A 256 -6.71 0.60 21.82
CA VAL A 256 -7.59 0.96 20.70
C VAL A 256 -8.76 0.00 20.66
N VAL A 257 -9.97 0.54 20.70
CA VAL A 257 -11.21 -0.21 20.43
C VAL A 257 -11.63 0.06 18.99
N THR A 258 -11.84 -1.02 18.23
CA THR A 258 -12.38 -0.98 16.86
C THR A 258 -13.71 -1.69 16.81
N VAL A 259 -14.75 -1.00 16.37
CA VAL A 259 -16.08 -1.56 16.12
C VAL A 259 -16.28 -1.73 14.63
N SER A 260 -16.66 -2.93 14.18
CA SER A 260 -16.82 -3.25 12.76
C SER A 260 -18.14 -3.95 12.49
N HIS A 261 -18.82 -3.56 11.42
CA HIS A 261 -19.97 -4.27 10.89
C HIS A 261 -19.49 -5.45 10.05
N VAL A 262 -19.86 -6.66 10.46
CA VAL A 262 -19.50 -7.91 9.79
C VAL A 262 -20.74 -8.48 9.11
N SER A 263 -20.64 -8.67 7.81
CA SER A 263 -21.76 -9.12 6.98
C SER A 263 -21.28 -10.05 5.87
N THR A 264 -22.22 -10.67 5.18
CA THR A 264 -21.92 -11.54 4.04
C THR A 264 -22.28 -10.82 2.74
N ASN A 265 -21.36 -10.77 1.79
CA ASN A 265 -21.62 -10.17 0.47
C ASN A 265 -22.42 -11.10 -0.45
N ALA A 266 -22.77 -10.62 -1.66
CA ALA A 266 -23.50 -11.42 -2.65
C ALA A 266 -22.80 -12.74 -3.05
N LYS A 267 -21.49 -12.86 -2.82
CA LYS A 267 -20.68 -14.05 -3.10
C LYS A 267 -20.55 -14.99 -1.90
N LYS A 268 -21.32 -14.78 -0.83
CA LYS A 268 -21.22 -15.51 0.43
C LYS A 268 -19.86 -15.36 1.15
N GLN A 269 -19.13 -14.29 0.87
CA GLN A 269 -17.86 -14.00 1.55
C GLN A 269 -18.10 -13.02 2.70
N VAL A 270 -17.41 -13.24 3.81
CA VAL A 270 -17.46 -12.34 4.99
C VAL A 270 -16.72 -11.05 4.66
N GLU A 271 -17.40 -9.92 4.87
CA GLU A 271 -16.85 -8.58 4.74
C GLU A 271 -16.99 -7.85 6.08
N SER A 272 -15.94 -7.10 6.44
CA SER A 272 -15.90 -6.30 7.66
C SER A 272 -15.70 -4.83 7.31
N LYS A 273 -16.61 -3.97 7.78
CA LYS A 273 -16.56 -2.52 7.57
C LYS A 273 -16.40 -1.83 8.92
N LYS A 274 -15.29 -1.10 9.10
CA LYS A 274 -15.04 -0.29 10.30
C LYS A 274 -16.16 0.76 10.47
N LEU A 275 -16.81 0.75 11.63
CA LEU A 275 -17.84 1.72 12.03
C LEU A 275 -17.26 2.81 12.93
N LEU A 276 -16.44 2.41 13.90
CA LEU A 276 -15.93 3.30 14.93
C LEU A 276 -14.54 2.84 15.39
N GLU A 277 -13.67 3.80 15.72
CA GLU A 277 -12.33 3.55 16.24
C GLU A 277 -11.97 4.62 17.27
N GLY A 278 -11.53 4.21 18.45
CA GLY A 278 -11.23 5.11 19.55
C GLY A 278 -10.29 4.52 20.58
N LEU A 279 -9.87 5.35 21.52
CA LEU A 279 -9.01 4.98 22.63
C LEU A 279 -9.82 4.82 23.92
N VAL A 280 -9.50 3.77 24.67
CA VAL A 280 -9.98 3.49 26.03
C VAL A 280 -8.81 3.36 26.98
N THR A 281 -8.99 3.78 28.24
CA THR A 281 -7.95 3.66 29.27
C THR A 281 -7.72 2.20 29.69
N SER A 282 -6.63 1.92 30.41
CA SER A 282 -6.38 0.58 30.97
C SER A 282 -7.50 0.10 31.90
N GLU A 283 -8.10 1.01 32.68
CA GLU A 283 -9.26 0.71 33.54
C GLU A 283 -10.51 0.34 32.71
N GLN A 284 -10.83 1.17 31.71
CA GLN A 284 -11.95 0.91 30.80
C GLN A 284 -11.77 -0.39 30.02
N ARG A 285 -10.56 -0.68 29.55
CA ARG A 285 -10.23 -1.97 28.94
C ARG A 285 -10.54 -3.13 29.89
N SER A 286 -10.18 -2.99 31.16
CA SER A 286 -10.40 -4.05 32.15
C SER A 286 -11.89 -4.32 32.33
N GLN A 287 -12.75 -3.29 32.28
CA GLN A 287 -14.22 -3.44 32.28
C GLN A 287 -14.76 -4.16 31.04
N LEU A 288 -14.15 -3.95 29.87
CA LEU A 288 -14.56 -4.63 28.63
C LEU A 288 -14.14 -6.10 28.59
N VAL A 289 -12.99 -6.44 29.16
CA VAL A 289 -12.39 -7.79 29.05
C VAL A 289 -12.79 -8.71 30.20
N SER A 290 -13.07 -8.18 31.40
CA SER A 290 -13.28 -8.97 32.62
C SER A 290 -14.42 -10.00 32.53
N ARG A 291 -15.47 -9.75 31.73
CA ARG A 291 -16.55 -10.71 31.50
C ARG A 291 -16.09 -12.04 30.89
N ARG A 292 -15.01 -12.04 30.11
CA ARG A 292 -14.51 -13.27 29.46
C ARG A 292 -13.99 -14.30 30.47
N SER A 293 -13.41 -13.83 31.57
CA SER A 293 -12.81 -14.71 32.58
C SER A 293 -13.85 -15.41 33.46
N GLU A 294 -15.06 -14.88 33.56
CA GLU A 294 -16.12 -15.43 34.41
C GLU A 294 -16.92 -16.55 33.72
N GLU A 295 -17.02 -16.54 32.38
CA GLU A 295 -17.79 -17.52 31.61
C GLU A 295 -16.97 -18.73 31.13
N THR A 296 -15.65 -18.75 31.34
CA THR A 296 -14.89 -19.98 31.06
C THR A 296 -15.25 -20.99 32.15
N PRO A 297 -16.00 -22.07 31.84
CA PRO A 297 -16.39 -23.04 32.85
C PRO A 297 -15.11 -23.59 33.47
N SER A 298 -15.04 -23.59 34.80
CA SER A 298 -14.02 -24.34 35.51
C SER A 298 -14.14 -25.79 35.09
N ASP A 299 -13.30 -26.24 34.16
CA ASP A 299 -13.21 -27.61 33.62
C ASP A 299 -12.70 -28.63 34.68
N GLY A 300 -12.89 -28.29 35.95
CA GLY A 300 -12.62 -29.11 37.12
C GLY A 300 -13.91 -29.74 37.63
N ASP A 301 -14.41 -30.75 36.93
CA ASP A 301 -15.05 -31.93 37.54
C ASP A 301 -15.39 -32.99 36.47
N VAL A 302 -14.38 -33.48 35.74
CA VAL A 302 -14.46 -34.83 35.17
C VAL A 302 -14.06 -35.80 36.28
N ALA A 303 -15.01 -36.11 37.14
CA ALA A 303 -14.92 -37.22 38.07
C ALA A 303 -14.63 -38.49 37.28
N LYS A 304 -13.48 -39.11 37.57
CA LYS A 304 -13.20 -40.49 37.18
C LYS A 304 -14.23 -41.39 37.85
N SER A 305 -15.08 -42.05 37.05
CA SER A 305 -15.82 -43.25 37.43
C SER A 305 -15.46 -44.38 36.48
#